data_AF-A0A4Q4YY37-F1
#
_entry.id   AF-A0A4Q4YY37-F1
#
_cell.length_a   1.000
_cell.length_b   1.000
_cell.length_c   1.000
_cell.angle_alpha   90.00
_cell.angle_beta   90.00
_cell.angle_gamma   90.00
#
_symmetry.space_group_name_H-M   'P 1'
#
loop_
_entity.id
_entity.type
_entity.pdbx_description
1 polymer ?
#
loop_
_entity_poly.entity_id
_entity_poly.type
_entity_poly.pdbx_seq_one_letter_code
_entity_poly.pdbx_strand_id
1 'polypeptide(L)'
;METREEKLATWADPSIDRLQSLRVLEGSLSLDPNDLDKRVLISEEKIQFNQIEDHLLNTNSDNISDDNDTPNLWYFKAISLPRLRPGRLALSIPKQIFQQIQDSWNLHPRTIEVFLSNNGVFTTFHSYSSERTSLLLKVAVSRSTGYDCVSVTCDPSRRTTYVLYHHLKDEASLFATLLSTPERCIDPYFFVAALYRCHHQHIETHRNTIDDAILGIERQTSLGHPGMLMDSECRASLDKYPVLADPKSTIQQLSYCQTDLAVIGHAARCCLECGEWLVRAIDDGLLSEQPPHYGRERRNGSGLHQQDHQSSESLRAVRLMIRQDVEYMRRRTVMLLSQVQQMRDRAQSQTNFVSNPCRKRFHHATADNSS
;
A
#
# COMPACT_ATOMS: atom_id res chain seq x y z
N MET A 1 -6.09 15.27 -25.94
CA MET A 1 -4.73 15.09 -26.50
C MET A 1 -4.06 14.03 -25.64
N GLU A 2 -3.61 12.90 -26.19
CA GLU A 2 -3.06 11.80 -25.38
C GLU A 2 -1.74 12.18 -24.70
N THR A 3 -1.57 11.77 -23.44
CA THR A 3 -0.33 11.96 -22.67
C THR A 3 0.82 11.12 -23.23
N ARG A 4 2.07 11.44 -22.84
CA ARG A 4 3.25 10.69 -23.30
C ARG A 4 3.18 9.23 -22.81
N GLU A 5 2.68 9.03 -21.61
CA GLU A 5 2.55 7.75 -20.92
C GLU A 5 1.47 6.91 -21.58
N GLU A 6 0.34 7.51 -21.98
CA GLU A 6 -0.71 6.82 -22.74
C GLU A 6 -0.23 6.32 -24.11
N LYS A 7 0.64 7.08 -24.78
CA LYS A 7 1.24 6.68 -26.07
C LYS A 7 2.22 5.52 -25.94
N LEU A 8 2.84 5.37 -24.76
CA LEU A 8 3.81 4.31 -24.46
C LEU A 8 3.17 3.09 -23.79
N ALA A 9 1.92 3.22 -23.34
CA ALA A 9 1.21 2.16 -22.65
C ALA A 9 0.81 1.02 -23.59
N THR A 10 1.06 -0.20 -23.14
CA THR A 10 0.51 -1.38 -23.79
C THR A 10 -0.84 -1.68 -23.16
N TRP A 11 -1.92 -1.44 -23.89
CA TRP A 11 -3.27 -1.78 -23.42
C TRP A 11 -3.50 -3.29 -23.59
N ALA A 12 -4.40 -3.87 -22.79
CA ALA A 12 -4.88 -5.22 -23.05
C ALA A 12 -5.52 -5.25 -24.45
N ASP A 13 -5.22 -6.31 -25.21
CA ASP A 13 -5.85 -6.52 -26.51
C ASP A 13 -7.36 -6.65 -26.31
N PRO A 14 -8.20 -5.94 -27.10
CA PRO A 14 -9.66 -6.08 -27.05
C PRO A 14 -10.15 -7.53 -27.18
N SER A 15 -9.33 -8.44 -27.72
CA SER A 15 -9.65 -9.87 -27.82
C SER A 15 -9.42 -10.70 -26.54
N ILE A 16 -8.74 -10.15 -25.52
CA ILE A 16 -8.57 -10.78 -24.18
C ILE A 16 -9.89 -10.77 -23.38
N ASP A 17 -10.90 -10.07 -23.91
CA ASP A 17 -12.13 -9.58 -23.28
C ASP A 17 -13.02 -10.56 -22.48
N ARG A 18 -12.99 -11.87 -22.73
CA ARG A 18 -14.17 -12.69 -22.35
C ARG A 18 -14.06 -13.48 -21.05
N LEU A 19 -12.86 -13.69 -20.50
CA LEU A 19 -12.66 -14.65 -19.39
C LEU A 19 -11.92 -14.07 -18.18
N GLN A 20 -11.43 -12.83 -18.23
CA GLN A 20 -10.85 -12.20 -17.05
C GLN A 20 -11.96 -11.65 -16.15
N SER A 21 -12.02 -12.18 -14.93
CA SER A 21 -12.94 -11.71 -13.91
C SER A 21 -12.36 -10.50 -13.18
N LEU A 22 -13.18 -9.46 -13.03
CA LEU A 22 -12.95 -8.34 -12.14
C LEU A 22 -13.55 -8.64 -10.77
N ARG A 23 -12.90 -8.16 -9.71
CA ARG A 23 -13.45 -8.21 -8.36
C ARG A 23 -14.09 -6.88 -8.03
N VAL A 24 -15.33 -6.93 -7.57
CA VAL A 24 -16.15 -5.76 -7.24
C VAL A 24 -16.56 -5.85 -5.78
N LEU A 25 -16.47 -4.73 -5.08
CA LEU A 25 -16.96 -4.57 -3.73
C LEU A 25 -17.92 -3.38 -3.72
N GLU A 26 -19.16 -3.62 -3.32
CA GLU A 26 -20.20 -2.61 -3.22
C GLU A 26 -20.73 -2.61 -1.80
N GLY A 27 -21.11 -1.43 -1.30
CA GLY A 27 -21.74 -1.37 0.00
C GLY A 27 -22.33 -0.02 0.34
N SER A 28 -23.09 -0.02 1.41
CA SER A 28 -23.73 1.16 1.98
C SER A 28 -23.66 1.16 3.49
N LEU A 29 -23.61 2.36 4.07
CA LEU A 29 -23.60 2.60 5.51
C LEU A 29 -24.60 3.68 5.87
N SER A 30 -25.52 3.38 6.79
CA SER A 30 -26.36 4.41 7.39
C SER A 30 -25.60 5.10 8.52
N LEU A 31 -25.46 6.43 8.45
CA LEU A 31 -24.94 7.25 9.54
C LEU A 31 -25.97 7.51 10.65
N ASP A 32 -27.21 7.01 10.51
CA ASP A 32 -28.21 7.10 11.56
C ASP A 32 -27.98 6.01 12.62
N PRO A 33 -27.69 6.37 13.89
CA PRO A 33 -27.47 5.38 14.94
C PRO A 33 -28.71 4.54 15.26
N ASN A 34 -29.91 4.96 14.84
CA ASN A 34 -31.17 4.27 15.07
C ASN A 34 -31.50 3.24 13.96
N ASP A 35 -30.82 3.27 12.83
CA ASP A 35 -30.98 2.32 11.71
C ASP A 35 -30.16 1.04 11.94
N LEU A 36 -30.55 0.27 12.97
CA LEU A 36 -29.85 -0.98 13.32
C LEU A 36 -29.87 -2.03 12.19
N ASP A 37 -30.94 -2.08 11.41
CA ASP A 37 -31.13 -3.06 10.31
C ASP A 37 -30.47 -2.64 8.99
N LYS A 38 -30.10 -1.36 8.83
CA LYS A 38 -29.42 -0.80 7.64
C LYS A 38 -27.99 -0.33 7.93
N ARG A 39 -27.43 -0.76 9.06
CA ARG A 39 -26.21 -0.15 9.61
C ARG A 39 -25.05 -0.26 8.65
N VAL A 40 -24.80 -1.45 8.08
CA VAL A 40 -23.79 -1.70 7.05
C VAL A 40 -24.29 -2.82 6.12
N LEU A 41 -24.32 -2.57 4.82
CA LEU A 41 -24.49 -3.60 3.79
C LEU A 41 -23.23 -3.64 2.94
N ILE A 42 -22.67 -4.81 2.73
CA ILE A 42 -21.49 -5.00 1.88
C ILE A 42 -21.64 -6.30 1.09
N SER A 43 -21.41 -6.23 -0.21
CA SER A 43 -21.39 -7.37 -1.12
C SER A 43 -20.08 -7.39 -1.88
N GLU A 44 -19.58 -8.60 -2.10
CA GLU A 44 -18.42 -8.87 -2.95
C GLU A 44 -18.88 -9.73 -4.12
N GLU A 45 -18.56 -9.29 -5.34
CA GLU A 45 -18.92 -9.99 -6.56
C GLU A 45 -17.71 -10.15 -7.48
N LYS A 46 -17.78 -11.17 -8.34
CA LYS A 46 -16.83 -11.35 -9.44
C LYS A 46 -17.58 -11.21 -10.74
N ILE A 47 -17.21 -10.21 -11.52
CA ILE A 47 -17.90 -9.83 -12.76
C ILE A 47 -16.96 -10.05 -13.94
N GLN A 48 -17.51 -10.22 -15.13
CA GLN A 48 -16.75 -10.21 -16.38
C GLN A 48 -16.67 -8.80 -16.95
N PHE A 49 -15.71 -8.55 -17.85
CA PHE A 49 -15.57 -7.22 -18.48
C PHE A 49 -16.82 -6.73 -19.21
N ASN A 50 -17.55 -7.64 -19.86
CA ASN A 50 -18.80 -7.32 -20.54
C ASN A 50 -19.95 -6.94 -19.61
N GLN A 51 -19.83 -7.21 -18.30
CA GLN A 51 -20.81 -6.82 -17.29
C GLN A 51 -20.47 -5.46 -16.66
N ILE A 52 -19.31 -4.87 -16.97
CA ILE A 52 -18.85 -3.68 -16.26
C ILE A 52 -19.82 -2.50 -16.39
N GLU A 53 -20.47 -2.34 -17.55
CA GLU A 53 -21.44 -1.27 -17.77
C GLU A 53 -22.61 -1.33 -16.78
N ASP A 54 -23.09 -2.54 -16.45
CA ASP A 54 -24.16 -2.76 -15.46
C ASP A 54 -23.73 -2.28 -14.06
N HIS A 55 -22.44 -2.33 -13.76
CA HIS A 55 -21.86 -1.85 -12.51
C HIS A 55 -21.36 -0.39 -12.61
N LEU A 56 -21.17 0.19 -13.80
CA LEU A 56 -20.81 1.60 -13.92
C LEU A 56 -22.01 2.52 -13.81
N LEU A 57 -23.17 2.02 -14.26
CA LEU A 57 -24.43 2.68 -14.07
C LEU A 57 -24.91 2.44 -12.64
N ASN A 58 -25.38 3.50 -12.03
CA ASN A 58 -26.01 3.50 -10.71
C ASN A 58 -27.44 2.90 -10.82
N THR A 59 -27.61 1.76 -11.49
CA THR A 59 -28.90 1.17 -11.88
C THR A 59 -29.74 0.74 -10.69
N ASN A 60 -29.12 0.46 -9.53
CA ASN A 60 -29.84 0.21 -8.29
C ASN A 60 -30.20 1.49 -7.51
N SER A 61 -29.69 2.67 -7.89
CA SER A 61 -30.16 3.95 -7.33
C SER A 61 -31.20 4.66 -8.19
N ASP A 62 -31.37 4.27 -9.46
CA ASP A 62 -32.44 4.83 -10.32
C ASP A 62 -33.80 4.12 -10.13
N ASN A 63 -33.83 2.97 -9.43
CA ASN A 63 -35.06 2.28 -9.00
C ASN A 63 -35.37 2.47 -7.51
N ILE A 64 -34.52 3.19 -6.77
CA ILE A 64 -34.93 3.80 -5.52
C ILE A 64 -35.67 5.05 -5.97
N SER A 65 -36.99 5.01 -5.87
CA SER A 65 -37.86 6.16 -6.11
C SER A 65 -37.23 7.46 -5.61
N ASP A 66 -37.54 8.56 -6.29
CA ASP A 66 -37.45 9.95 -5.80
C ASP A 66 -38.25 10.18 -4.48
N ASP A 67 -38.28 9.20 -3.58
CA ASP A 67 -38.69 9.37 -2.19
C ASP A 67 -37.46 9.75 -1.38
N ASN A 68 -37.61 10.90 -0.72
CA ASN A 68 -36.74 11.56 0.25
C ASN A 68 -36.25 10.71 1.45
N ASP A 69 -36.19 9.38 1.38
CA ASP A 69 -36.39 8.55 2.58
C ASP A 69 -35.14 8.01 3.29
N THR A 70 -33.91 8.30 2.87
CA THR A 70 -32.74 8.11 3.76
C THR A 70 -31.60 9.11 3.51
N PRO A 71 -31.66 10.33 4.07
CA PRO A 71 -30.60 11.33 3.96
C PRO A 71 -29.26 10.94 4.63
N ASN A 72 -29.19 9.79 5.32
CA ASN A 72 -28.03 9.38 6.11
C ASN A 72 -27.22 8.24 5.46
N LEU A 73 -27.62 7.75 4.29
CA LEU A 73 -26.99 6.60 3.64
C LEU A 73 -25.82 7.04 2.75
N TRP A 74 -24.65 6.47 3.02
CA TRP A 74 -23.43 6.62 2.22
C TRP A 74 -23.13 5.34 1.47
N TYR A 75 -22.60 5.46 0.26
CA TYR A 75 -22.28 4.32 -0.61
C TYR A 75 -20.79 4.28 -0.94
N PHE A 76 -20.30 3.09 -1.25
CA PHE A 76 -18.99 2.93 -1.86
C PHE A 76 -19.01 1.83 -2.91
N LYS A 77 -18.14 1.98 -3.89
CA LYS A 77 -17.93 1.03 -4.97
C LYS A 77 -16.46 0.91 -5.29
N ALA A 78 -15.91 -0.29 -5.15
CA ALA A 78 -14.53 -0.59 -5.49
C ALA A 78 -14.46 -1.65 -6.60
N ILE A 79 -13.70 -1.37 -7.65
CA ILE A 79 -13.32 -2.34 -8.68
C ILE A 79 -11.82 -2.58 -8.58
N SER A 80 -11.41 -3.84 -8.60
CA SER A 80 -10.01 -4.24 -8.73
C SER A 80 -9.74 -4.83 -10.11
N LEU A 81 -8.79 -4.23 -10.80
CA LEU A 81 -8.33 -4.67 -12.11
C LEU A 81 -7.18 -5.66 -11.94
N PRO A 82 -7.23 -6.82 -12.61
CA PRO A 82 -6.26 -7.90 -12.40
C PRO A 82 -4.85 -7.46 -12.80
N ARG A 83 -3.83 -8.09 -12.22
CA ARG A 83 -2.44 -7.86 -12.61
C ARG A 83 -2.11 -8.65 -13.89
N LEU A 84 -1.81 -7.96 -14.99
CA LEU A 84 -1.14 -8.62 -16.13
C LEU A 84 0.29 -9.01 -15.72
N ARG A 85 0.84 -10.06 -16.35
CA ARG A 85 2.14 -10.68 -16.00
C ARG A 85 3.18 -9.67 -15.47
N PRO A 86 3.96 -10.02 -14.43
CA PRO A 86 4.94 -9.12 -13.83
C PRO A 86 5.83 -8.46 -14.88
N GLY A 87 5.82 -7.13 -14.89
CA GLY A 87 6.88 -6.35 -15.53
C GLY A 87 6.58 -5.63 -16.83
N ARG A 88 5.32 -5.30 -17.09
CA ARG A 88 4.96 -4.35 -18.15
C ARG A 88 4.13 -3.19 -17.59
N LEU A 89 4.43 -1.97 -18.07
CA LEU A 89 3.56 -0.81 -17.99
C LEU A 89 2.37 -1.01 -18.92
N ALA A 90 1.48 -1.89 -18.50
CA ALA A 90 0.29 -2.25 -19.24
C ALA A 90 -0.91 -2.07 -18.33
N LEU A 91 -2.03 -1.61 -18.88
CA LEU A 91 -3.31 -1.75 -18.21
C LEU A 91 -3.89 -3.11 -18.56
N SER A 92 -4.48 -3.75 -17.55
CA SER A 92 -5.13 -5.05 -17.69
C SER A 92 -6.48 -5.01 -18.38
N ILE A 93 -6.91 -3.84 -18.82
CA ILE A 93 -8.20 -3.61 -19.45
C ILE A 93 -8.06 -2.88 -20.78
N PRO A 94 -9.01 -3.08 -21.71
CA PRO A 94 -9.11 -2.28 -22.92
C PRO A 94 -9.29 -0.80 -22.61
N LYS A 95 -8.78 0.05 -23.52
CA LYS A 95 -8.84 1.51 -23.38
C LYS A 95 -10.26 2.03 -23.24
N GLN A 96 -11.18 1.48 -24.03
CA GLN A 96 -12.59 1.86 -24.03
C GLN A 96 -13.22 1.64 -22.64
N ILE A 97 -12.97 0.48 -22.03
CA ILE A 97 -13.48 0.16 -20.70
C ILE A 97 -12.89 1.10 -19.65
N PHE A 98 -11.58 1.36 -19.69
CA PHE A 98 -10.98 2.31 -18.77
C PHE A 98 -11.60 3.71 -18.89
N GLN A 99 -11.85 4.15 -20.14
CA GLN A 99 -12.42 5.46 -20.41
C GLN A 99 -13.87 5.55 -19.93
N GLN A 100 -14.67 4.49 -20.09
CA GLN A 100 -15.99 4.37 -19.49
C GLN A 100 -15.93 4.50 -17.96
N ILE A 101 -15.04 3.76 -17.27
CA ILE A 101 -14.87 3.87 -15.81
C ILE A 101 -14.50 5.32 -15.43
N GLN A 102 -13.51 5.89 -16.12
CA GLN A 102 -13.02 7.24 -15.84
C GLN A 102 -14.12 8.29 -15.97
N ASP A 103 -14.92 8.21 -17.03
CA ASP A 103 -15.99 9.17 -17.30
C ASP A 103 -17.18 8.96 -16.33
N SER A 104 -17.58 7.71 -16.07
CA SER A 104 -18.69 7.38 -15.16
C SER A 104 -18.40 7.74 -13.70
N TRP A 105 -17.19 7.42 -13.22
CA TRP A 105 -16.81 7.67 -11.82
C TRP A 105 -16.12 9.02 -11.63
N ASN A 106 -15.94 9.77 -12.72
CA ASN A 106 -15.20 11.03 -12.75
C ASN A 106 -13.85 10.91 -12.03
N LEU A 107 -13.06 9.90 -12.42
CA LEU A 107 -11.73 9.69 -11.87
C LEU A 107 -10.83 10.90 -12.18
N HIS A 108 -9.80 11.10 -11.36
CA HIS A 108 -8.89 12.21 -11.60
C HIS A 108 -8.21 12.08 -12.98
N PRO A 109 -8.07 13.17 -13.77
CA PRO A 109 -7.54 13.10 -15.14
C PRO A 109 -6.13 12.49 -15.25
N ARG A 110 -5.34 12.55 -14.17
CA ARG A 110 -3.98 11.95 -14.12
C ARG A 110 -3.96 10.48 -13.72
N THR A 111 -5.09 9.84 -13.48
CA THR A 111 -5.15 8.44 -13.02
C THR A 111 -4.37 7.52 -13.94
N ILE A 112 -4.64 7.64 -15.24
CA ILE A 112 -4.01 6.87 -16.31
C ILE A 112 -2.49 7.09 -16.38
N GLU A 113 -2.05 8.35 -16.38
CA GLU A 113 -0.66 8.77 -16.40
C GLU A 113 0.10 8.19 -15.19
N VAL A 114 -0.48 8.32 -14.00
CA VAL A 114 0.10 7.78 -12.76
C VAL A 114 0.20 6.26 -12.85
N PHE A 115 -0.86 5.56 -13.25
CA PHE A 115 -0.89 4.09 -13.32
C PHE A 115 0.14 3.56 -14.32
N LEU A 116 0.36 4.26 -15.43
CA LEU A 116 1.28 3.89 -16.51
C LEU A 116 2.71 4.40 -16.34
N SER A 117 2.98 5.31 -15.41
CA SER A 117 4.35 5.79 -15.18
C SER A 117 5.26 4.69 -14.61
N ASN A 118 6.57 4.72 -14.86
CA ASN A 118 7.53 3.82 -14.18
C ASN A 118 8.02 4.39 -12.84
N ASN A 119 7.39 5.46 -12.35
CA ASN A 119 7.77 6.10 -11.11
C ASN A 119 6.79 5.68 -10.01
N GLY A 120 7.29 5.44 -8.80
CA GLY A 120 6.43 5.41 -7.62
C GLY A 120 5.93 6.83 -7.39
N VAL A 121 4.62 7.05 -7.48
CA VAL A 121 4.03 8.39 -7.37
C VAL A 121 2.91 8.34 -6.34
N PHE A 122 3.03 9.21 -5.34
CA PHE A 122 1.99 9.45 -4.33
C PHE A 122 1.47 10.86 -4.60
N THR A 123 0.18 11.01 -4.85
CA THR A 123 -0.34 12.33 -5.19
C THR A 123 -1.82 12.46 -4.84
N THR A 124 -2.18 13.59 -4.26
CA THR A 124 -3.57 13.88 -3.92
C THR A 124 -3.98 15.17 -4.58
N PHE A 125 -5.17 15.13 -5.15
CA PHE A 125 -5.74 16.21 -5.91
C PHE A 125 -7.07 16.60 -5.27
N HIS A 126 -7.10 17.79 -4.68
CA HIS A 126 -8.35 18.39 -4.24
C HIS A 126 -8.85 19.31 -5.35
N SER A 127 -10.03 19.00 -5.88
CA SER A 127 -10.68 19.84 -6.88
C SER A 127 -11.62 20.81 -6.19
N TYR A 128 -11.13 22.01 -5.90
CA TYR A 128 -11.93 23.06 -5.26
C TYR A 128 -13.16 23.48 -6.09
N SER A 129 -13.18 23.20 -7.39
CA SER A 129 -14.28 23.54 -8.28
C SER A 129 -15.44 22.54 -8.26
N SER A 130 -15.28 21.36 -7.65
CA SER A 130 -16.27 20.28 -7.72
C SER A 130 -16.72 19.71 -6.37
N GLU A 131 -16.23 20.24 -5.24
CA GLU A 131 -16.37 19.64 -3.89
C GLU A 131 -15.88 18.18 -3.78
N ARG A 132 -15.34 17.60 -4.86
CA ARG A 132 -14.87 16.23 -4.93
C ARG A 132 -13.44 16.12 -4.42
N THR A 133 -13.20 15.03 -3.69
CA THR A 133 -11.86 14.64 -3.27
C THR A 133 -11.37 13.53 -4.18
N SER A 134 -10.18 13.70 -4.77
CA SER A 134 -9.52 12.65 -5.53
C SER A 134 -8.16 12.28 -4.94
N LEU A 135 -7.97 11.00 -4.63
CA LEU A 135 -6.74 10.46 -4.06
C LEU A 135 -6.12 9.48 -5.04
N LEU A 136 -4.81 9.61 -5.28
CA LEU A 136 -4.05 8.70 -6.14
C LEU A 136 -2.81 8.19 -5.43
N LEU A 137 -2.74 6.88 -5.28
CA LEU A 137 -1.62 6.22 -4.62
C LEU A 137 -1.05 5.17 -5.57
N LYS A 138 0.27 5.20 -5.76
CA LYS A 138 1.00 4.18 -6.50
C LYS A 138 2.26 3.79 -5.75
N VAL A 139 2.37 2.50 -5.43
CA VAL A 139 3.39 1.98 -4.54
C VAL A 139 4.17 0.86 -5.22
N ALA A 140 5.50 0.93 -5.19
CA ALA A 140 6.36 -0.06 -5.84
C ALA A 140 6.39 -1.38 -5.07
N VAL A 141 6.21 -2.52 -5.74
CA VAL A 141 5.96 -3.81 -5.08
C VAL A 141 7.12 -4.81 -5.24
N SER A 142 8.08 -4.54 -6.13
CA SER A 142 9.18 -5.48 -6.41
C SER A 142 10.41 -4.81 -7.01
N ARG A 143 11.52 -5.57 -7.09
CA ARG A 143 12.81 -5.17 -7.67
C ARG A 143 12.75 -4.73 -9.13
N SER A 144 11.91 -5.36 -9.93
CA SER A 144 12.10 -5.34 -11.40
C SER A 144 11.03 -4.61 -12.17
N THR A 145 9.76 -4.58 -11.72
CA THR A 145 8.65 -3.76 -12.26
C THR A 145 7.32 -4.27 -11.71
N GLY A 146 6.55 -3.39 -11.07
CA GLY A 146 5.23 -3.73 -10.54
C GLY A 146 4.84 -2.77 -9.45
N TYR A 147 3.66 -2.17 -9.61
CA TYR A 147 3.13 -1.19 -8.68
C TYR A 147 1.71 -1.60 -8.31
N ASP A 148 1.38 -1.49 -7.03
CA ASP A 148 0.00 -1.51 -6.61
C ASP A 148 -0.49 -0.07 -6.68
N CYS A 149 -1.63 0.14 -7.33
CA CYS A 149 -2.21 1.46 -7.48
C CYS A 149 -3.64 1.51 -6.97
N VAL A 150 -4.05 2.68 -6.47
CA VAL A 150 -5.45 3.00 -6.20
C VAL A 150 -5.75 4.42 -6.64
N SER A 151 -6.92 4.58 -7.27
CA SER A 151 -7.56 5.87 -7.49
C SER A 151 -8.86 5.90 -6.71
N VAL A 152 -9.05 6.94 -5.90
CA VAL A 152 -10.28 7.14 -5.12
C VAL A 152 -10.90 8.46 -5.55
N THR A 153 -12.19 8.46 -5.84
CA THR A 153 -12.99 9.67 -6.03
C THR A 153 -14.15 9.63 -5.04
N CYS A 154 -14.21 10.60 -4.13
CA CYS A 154 -15.36 10.81 -3.27
C CYS A 154 -16.21 11.94 -3.86
N ASP A 155 -17.49 11.66 -4.11
CA ASP A 155 -18.48 12.63 -4.57
C ASP A 155 -19.51 12.89 -3.46
N PRO A 156 -19.37 13.98 -2.69
CA PRO A 156 -20.31 14.32 -1.63
C PRO A 156 -21.75 14.53 -2.13
N SER A 157 -21.92 15.04 -3.36
CA SER A 157 -23.25 15.28 -3.94
C SER A 157 -24.03 13.98 -4.15
N ARG A 158 -23.32 12.89 -4.44
CA ARG A 158 -23.87 11.53 -4.61
C ARG A 158 -23.70 10.67 -3.35
N ARG A 159 -23.07 11.20 -2.29
CA ARG A 159 -22.65 10.46 -1.08
C ARG A 159 -21.99 9.12 -1.40
N THR A 160 -21.19 9.09 -2.46
CA THR A 160 -20.61 7.85 -3.01
C THR A 160 -19.10 7.99 -3.15
N THR A 161 -18.38 6.97 -2.70
CA THR A 161 -16.93 6.83 -2.93
C THR A 161 -16.66 5.76 -3.97
N TYR A 162 -16.04 6.15 -5.09
CA TYR A 162 -15.61 5.25 -6.15
C TYR A 162 -14.12 4.95 -6.02
N VAL A 163 -13.75 3.68 -6.17
CA VAL A 163 -12.39 3.20 -5.92
C VAL A 163 -11.96 2.28 -7.05
N LEU A 164 -10.87 2.63 -7.72
CA LEU A 164 -10.25 1.80 -8.75
C LEU A 164 -8.91 1.30 -8.27
N TYR A 165 -8.82 0.03 -7.93
CA TYR A 165 -7.57 -0.66 -7.67
C TYR A 165 -6.99 -1.23 -8.95
N HIS A 166 -5.66 -1.18 -9.08
CA HIS A 166 -4.97 -1.69 -10.24
C HIS A 166 -3.68 -2.41 -9.85
N HIS A 167 -3.46 -3.58 -10.45
CA HIS A 167 -2.24 -4.37 -10.34
C HIS A 167 -1.88 -4.85 -8.92
N LEU A 168 -2.88 -4.97 -8.05
CA LEU A 168 -2.70 -5.46 -6.68
C LEU A 168 -1.96 -6.80 -6.64
N LYS A 169 -0.85 -6.86 -5.91
CA LYS A 169 -0.13 -8.11 -5.65
C LYS A 169 -0.89 -9.04 -4.71
N ASP A 170 -1.52 -8.48 -3.68
CA ASP A 170 -2.29 -9.21 -2.69
C ASP A 170 -3.71 -8.66 -2.57
N GLU A 171 -4.47 -8.82 -3.66
CA GLU A 171 -5.87 -8.44 -3.74
C GLU A 171 -6.72 -9.11 -2.65
N ALA A 172 -6.40 -10.37 -2.30
CA ALA A 172 -7.13 -11.12 -1.29
C ALA A 172 -7.05 -10.45 0.09
N SER A 173 -5.85 -10.15 0.57
CA SER A 173 -5.65 -9.51 1.88
C SER A 173 -6.22 -8.09 1.94
N LEU A 174 -6.14 -7.34 0.83
CA LEU A 174 -6.70 -5.99 0.76
C LEU A 174 -8.23 -6.03 0.92
N PHE A 175 -8.92 -6.85 0.14
CA PHE A 175 -10.38 -6.97 0.22
C PHE A 175 -10.83 -7.58 1.55
N ALA A 176 -10.08 -8.53 2.11
CA ALA A 176 -10.36 -9.05 3.45
C ALA A 176 -10.30 -7.93 4.51
N THR A 177 -9.37 -6.98 4.38
CA THR A 177 -9.30 -5.80 5.25
C THR A 177 -10.54 -4.93 5.10
N LEU A 178 -10.95 -4.61 3.86
CA LEU A 178 -12.15 -3.80 3.60
C LEU A 178 -13.43 -4.46 4.15
N LEU A 179 -13.58 -5.78 3.95
CA LEU A 179 -14.71 -6.56 4.44
C LEU A 179 -14.74 -6.70 5.97
N SER A 180 -13.58 -6.68 6.62
CA SER A 180 -13.48 -6.82 8.09
C SER A 180 -13.84 -5.56 8.87
N THR A 181 -13.73 -4.39 8.23
CA THR A 181 -14.07 -3.08 8.82
C THR A 181 -14.87 -2.23 7.83
N PRO A 182 -16.04 -2.73 7.40
CA PRO A 182 -16.83 -2.10 6.34
C PRO A 182 -17.36 -0.72 6.75
N GLU A 183 -17.46 -0.43 8.05
CA GLU A 183 -17.83 0.88 8.58
C GLU A 183 -16.85 2.00 8.22
N ARG A 184 -15.63 1.65 7.82
CA ARG A 184 -14.59 2.61 7.45
C ARG A 184 -14.59 2.94 5.95
N CYS A 185 -15.29 2.15 5.14
CA CYS A 185 -15.37 2.31 3.68
C CYS A 185 -16.13 3.57 3.22
N ILE A 186 -16.75 4.30 4.15
CA ILE A 186 -17.33 5.62 3.87
C ILE A 186 -16.29 6.71 3.69
N ASP A 187 -15.10 6.55 4.28
CA ASP A 187 -14.07 7.56 4.24
C ASP A 187 -13.05 7.23 3.14
N PRO A 188 -12.79 8.16 2.20
CA PRO A 188 -11.93 7.88 1.05
C PRO A 188 -10.48 7.56 1.44
N TYR A 189 -10.00 8.05 2.59
CA TYR A 189 -8.65 7.75 3.05
C TYR A 189 -8.50 6.29 3.47
N PHE A 190 -9.58 5.60 3.84
CA PHE A 190 -9.51 4.20 4.25
C PHE A 190 -9.01 3.29 3.12
N PHE A 191 -9.48 3.49 1.88
CA PHE A 191 -9.05 2.68 0.73
C PHE A 191 -7.57 2.84 0.41
N VAL A 192 -7.04 4.05 0.62
CA VAL A 192 -5.62 4.36 0.47
C VAL A 192 -4.82 3.77 1.64
N ALA A 193 -5.32 3.89 2.86
CA ALA A 193 -4.71 3.34 4.07
C ALA A 193 -4.66 1.80 4.06
N ALA A 194 -5.69 1.13 3.51
CA ALA A 194 -5.74 -0.31 3.35
C ALA A 194 -4.62 -0.79 2.40
N LEU A 195 -4.46 -0.13 1.25
CA LEU A 195 -3.37 -0.46 0.32
C LEU A 195 -1.99 -0.18 0.94
N TYR A 196 -1.85 0.96 1.61
CA TYR A 196 -0.64 1.33 2.34
C TYR A 196 -0.25 0.26 3.38
N ARG A 197 -1.22 -0.27 4.14
CA ARG A 197 -1.00 -1.35 5.10
C ARG A 197 -0.52 -2.63 4.44
N CYS A 198 -1.18 -3.08 3.37
CA CYS A 198 -0.76 -4.26 2.61
C CYS A 198 0.67 -4.11 2.10
N HIS A 199 1.01 -2.92 1.59
CA HIS A 199 2.37 -2.64 1.11
C HIS A 199 3.42 -2.75 2.23
N HIS A 200 3.16 -2.15 3.39
CA HIS A 200 4.06 -2.26 4.54
C HIS A 200 4.27 -3.72 4.99
N GLN A 201 3.19 -4.49 5.11
CA GLN A 201 3.26 -5.91 5.47
C GLN A 201 4.09 -6.71 4.46
N HIS A 202 4.01 -6.34 3.17
CA HIS A 202 4.83 -6.96 2.15
C HIS A 202 6.33 -6.67 2.35
N ILE A 203 6.69 -5.42 2.67
CA ILE A 203 8.08 -5.06 3.01
C ILE A 203 8.55 -5.83 4.24
N GLU A 204 7.74 -5.92 5.29
CA GLU A 204 8.07 -6.67 6.51
C GLU A 204 8.34 -8.15 6.21
N THR A 205 7.47 -8.78 5.42
CA THR A 205 7.61 -10.19 5.02
C THR A 205 8.90 -10.40 4.24
N HIS A 206 9.18 -9.52 3.27
CA HIS A 206 10.38 -9.65 2.45
C HIS A 206 11.66 -9.39 3.26
N ARG A 207 11.62 -8.44 4.20
CA ARG A 207 12.69 -8.20 5.16
C ARG A 207 13.00 -9.45 5.97
N ASN A 208 11.99 -10.15 6.48
CA ASN A 208 12.20 -11.38 7.26
C ASN A 208 12.89 -12.46 6.41
N THR A 209 12.50 -12.62 5.14
CA THR A 209 13.17 -13.55 4.21
C THR A 209 14.66 -13.23 4.01
N ILE A 210 15.01 -11.95 3.92
CA ILE A 210 16.41 -11.53 3.79
C ILE A 210 17.16 -11.79 5.11
N ASP A 211 16.52 -11.56 6.26
CA ASP A 211 17.13 -11.80 7.57
C ASP A 211 17.45 -13.28 7.78
N ASP A 212 16.51 -14.16 7.42
CA ASP A 212 16.73 -15.61 7.44
C ASP A 212 17.89 -16.03 6.53
N ALA A 213 18.03 -15.41 5.34
CA ALA A 213 19.14 -15.67 4.43
C ALA A 213 20.49 -15.21 5.01
N ILE A 214 20.55 -14.01 5.60
CA ILE A 214 21.76 -13.49 6.26
C ILE A 214 22.13 -14.38 7.46
N LEU A 215 21.15 -14.76 8.28
CA LEU A 215 21.36 -15.66 9.43
C LEU A 215 21.83 -17.05 8.98
N GLY A 216 21.30 -17.56 7.88
CA GLY A 216 21.77 -18.80 7.26
C GLY A 216 23.25 -18.74 6.89
N ILE A 217 23.69 -17.60 6.34
CA ILE A 217 25.10 -17.35 6.00
C ILE A 217 25.96 -17.20 7.28
N GLU A 218 25.49 -16.44 8.28
CA GLU A 218 26.18 -16.29 9.59
C GLU A 218 26.43 -17.63 10.28
N ARG A 219 25.47 -18.56 10.18
CA ARG A 219 25.62 -19.93 10.69
C ARG A 219 26.65 -20.74 9.90
N GLN A 220 26.71 -20.57 8.58
CA GLN A 220 27.70 -21.26 7.74
C GLN A 220 29.12 -20.73 7.95
N THR A 221 29.28 -19.42 8.17
CA THR A 221 30.57 -18.76 8.38
C THR A 221 31.04 -18.77 9.83
N SER A 222 30.19 -19.20 10.77
CA SER A 222 30.38 -19.11 12.22
C SER A 222 30.63 -17.68 12.76
N LEU A 223 30.46 -16.65 11.94
CA LEU A 223 30.63 -15.26 12.33
C LEU A 223 29.29 -14.65 12.74
N GLY A 224 29.18 -14.12 13.97
CA GLY A 224 28.03 -13.31 14.38
C GLY A 224 26.90 -14.06 15.11
N HIS A 225 27.18 -15.17 15.79
CA HIS A 225 26.19 -15.87 16.61
C HIS A 225 25.59 -14.96 17.71
N PRO A 226 24.26 -14.71 17.73
CA PRO A 226 23.62 -13.93 18.79
C PRO A 226 23.77 -14.61 20.15
N GLY A 227 24.21 -13.88 21.17
CA GLY A 227 24.25 -14.36 22.56
C GLY A 227 25.60 -14.90 23.06
N MET A 228 26.66 -14.89 22.25
CA MET A 228 28.01 -15.13 22.78
C MET A 228 28.61 -13.83 23.33
N LEU A 229 28.34 -13.55 24.61
CA LEU A 229 29.36 -12.90 25.44
C LEU A 229 30.53 -13.88 25.48
N MET A 230 31.52 -13.65 24.63
CA MET A 230 32.70 -14.50 24.53
C MET A 230 33.38 -14.53 25.90
N ASP A 231 33.20 -15.62 26.64
CA ASP A 231 34.08 -15.92 27.76
C ASP A 231 35.52 -15.89 27.25
N SER A 232 36.38 -15.22 28.01
CA SER A 232 37.76 -14.86 27.64
C SER A 232 38.62 -16.05 27.18
N GLU A 233 38.18 -17.28 27.44
CA GLU A 233 38.86 -18.53 27.12
C GLU A 233 38.58 -19.05 25.69
N CYS A 234 37.53 -18.57 25.01
CA CYS A 234 37.17 -19.04 23.66
C CYS A 234 37.85 -18.26 22.51
N ARG A 235 38.80 -17.36 22.82
CA ARG A 235 39.62 -16.68 21.80
C ARG A 235 40.54 -17.62 21.02
N ALA A 236 40.85 -18.80 21.57
CA ALA A 236 41.78 -19.75 20.96
C ALA A 236 41.27 -20.42 19.66
N SER A 237 39.95 -20.37 19.37
CA SER A 237 39.37 -21.02 18.18
C SER A 237 39.20 -20.09 16.97
N LEU A 238 39.42 -18.78 17.10
CA LEU A 238 39.32 -17.81 15.99
C LEU A 238 40.45 -17.95 14.96
N ASP A 239 41.46 -18.76 15.28
CA ASP A 239 42.61 -18.99 14.43
C ASP A 239 42.40 -20.05 13.34
N LYS A 240 41.34 -20.85 13.45
CA LYS A 240 40.87 -21.75 12.39
C LYS A 240 39.75 -21.05 11.63
N TYR A 241 40.09 -20.44 10.49
CA TYR A 241 39.07 -20.00 9.54
C TYR A 241 38.20 -21.21 9.18
N PRO A 242 36.86 -21.11 9.28
CA PRO A 242 36.00 -22.14 8.77
C PRO A 242 36.31 -22.27 7.28
N VAL A 243 36.67 -23.49 6.85
CA VAL A 243 36.90 -23.79 5.45
C VAL A 243 35.54 -23.79 4.78
N LEU A 244 35.10 -22.62 4.32
CA LEU A 244 33.90 -22.49 3.51
C LEU A 244 34.11 -23.33 2.24
N ALA A 245 33.19 -24.25 1.99
CA ALA A 245 33.25 -25.14 0.83
C ALA A 245 33.17 -24.36 -0.49
N ASP A 246 32.44 -23.24 -0.52
CA ASP A 246 32.34 -22.35 -1.68
C ASP A 246 32.16 -20.87 -1.27
N PRO A 247 33.26 -20.13 -1.05
CA PRO A 247 33.20 -18.72 -0.67
C PRO A 247 32.63 -17.83 -1.78
N LYS A 248 32.70 -18.24 -3.06
CA LYS A 248 32.19 -17.44 -4.18
C LYS A 248 30.67 -17.41 -4.18
N SER A 249 30.04 -18.57 -3.96
CA SER A 249 28.58 -18.67 -3.84
C SER A 249 28.07 -17.88 -2.63
N THR A 250 28.76 -17.95 -1.48
CA THR A 250 28.40 -17.14 -0.29
C THR A 250 28.49 -15.63 -0.57
N ILE A 251 29.56 -15.16 -1.22
CA ILE A 251 29.68 -13.74 -1.61
C ILE A 251 28.55 -13.34 -2.57
N GLN A 252 28.20 -14.19 -3.52
CA GLN A 252 27.09 -13.93 -4.45
C GLN A 252 25.75 -13.82 -3.72
N GLN A 253 25.47 -14.72 -2.77
CA GLN A 253 24.27 -14.67 -1.94
C GLN A 253 24.20 -13.40 -1.09
N LEU A 254 25.32 -13.01 -0.47
CA LEU A 254 25.43 -11.75 0.27
C LEU A 254 25.17 -10.54 -0.63
N SER A 255 25.70 -10.54 -1.86
CA SER A 255 25.45 -9.49 -2.84
C SER A 255 23.97 -9.38 -3.22
N TYR A 256 23.28 -10.51 -3.38
CA TYR A 256 21.82 -10.53 -3.57
C TYR A 256 21.08 -9.96 -2.36
N CYS A 257 21.47 -10.35 -1.13
CA CYS A 257 20.89 -9.78 0.08
C CYS A 257 21.08 -8.26 0.16
N GLN A 258 22.28 -7.75 -0.16
CA GLN A 258 22.56 -6.32 -0.16
C GLN A 258 21.71 -5.55 -1.18
N THR A 259 21.51 -6.12 -2.36
CA THR A 259 20.64 -5.52 -3.39
C THR A 259 19.18 -5.55 -2.93
N ASP A 260 18.73 -6.61 -2.26
CA ASP A 260 17.37 -6.73 -1.73
C ASP A 260 17.14 -5.68 -0.63
N LEU A 261 18.10 -5.56 0.29
CA LEU A 261 18.10 -4.53 1.34
C LEU A 261 18.03 -3.11 0.78
N ALA A 262 18.76 -2.82 -0.29
CA ALA A 262 18.69 -1.51 -0.94
C ALA A 262 17.28 -1.24 -1.51
N VAL A 263 16.66 -2.25 -2.14
CA VAL A 263 15.32 -2.16 -2.71
C VAL A 263 14.26 -1.99 -1.63
N ILE A 264 14.25 -2.84 -0.59
CA ILE A 264 13.29 -2.70 0.51
C ILE A 264 13.52 -1.44 1.33
N GLY A 265 14.76 -0.99 1.47
CA GLY A 265 15.09 0.27 2.14
C GLY A 265 14.62 1.50 1.34
N HIS A 266 14.56 1.41 0.02
CA HIS A 266 13.91 2.44 -0.80
C HIS A 266 12.40 2.39 -0.67
N ALA A 267 11.78 1.22 -0.83
CA ALA A 267 10.33 1.04 -0.69
C ALA A 267 9.83 1.49 0.69
N ALA A 268 10.56 1.17 1.76
CA ALA A 268 10.25 1.60 3.12
C ALA A 268 10.32 3.13 3.32
N ARG A 269 11.25 3.83 2.65
CA ARG A 269 11.28 5.30 2.70
C ARG A 269 10.07 5.91 2.00
N CYS A 270 9.72 5.41 0.82
CA CYS A 270 8.50 5.83 0.12
C CYS A 270 7.24 5.52 0.95
N CYS A 271 7.21 4.37 1.62
CA CYS A 271 6.16 3.98 2.56
C CYS A 271 6.09 4.97 3.75
N LEU A 272 7.22 5.41 4.30
CA LEU A 272 7.25 6.40 5.38
C LEU A 272 6.71 7.75 4.91
N GLU A 273 7.18 8.24 3.77
CA GLU A 273 6.70 9.47 3.14
C GLU A 273 5.19 9.43 2.87
N CYS A 274 4.68 8.29 2.40
CA CYS A 274 3.25 8.04 2.21
C CYS A 274 2.47 8.13 3.53
N GLY A 275 2.98 7.51 4.60
CA GLY A 275 2.36 7.57 5.93
C GLY A 275 2.35 8.99 6.50
N GLU A 276 3.45 9.75 6.35
CA GLU A 276 3.51 11.16 6.75
C GLU A 276 2.50 12.01 5.98
N TRP A 277 2.42 11.79 4.67
CA TRP A 277 1.46 12.49 3.82
C TRP A 277 0.01 12.15 4.21
N LEU A 278 -0.33 10.87 4.40
CA LEU A 278 -1.68 10.44 4.80
C LEU A 278 -2.10 11.04 6.15
N VAL A 279 -1.20 11.04 7.14
CA VAL A 279 -1.49 11.66 8.44
C VAL A 279 -1.81 13.14 8.27
N ARG A 280 -0.99 13.88 7.50
CA ARG A 280 -1.24 15.31 7.23
C ARG A 280 -2.56 15.52 6.49
N ALA A 281 -2.83 14.76 5.43
CA ALA A 281 -4.05 14.89 4.64
C ALA A 281 -5.31 14.63 5.48
N ILE A 282 -5.26 13.61 6.36
CA ILE A 282 -6.36 13.32 7.28
C ILE A 282 -6.51 14.43 8.33
N ASP A 283 -5.39 14.88 8.93
CA ASP A 283 -5.40 15.94 9.94
C ASP A 283 -5.95 17.27 9.32
N ASP A 284 -5.57 17.62 8.09
CA ASP A 284 -6.10 18.78 7.35
C ASP A 284 -7.60 18.64 7.07
N GLY A 285 -8.06 17.45 6.67
CA GLY A 285 -9.48 17.14 6.51
C GLY A 285 -10.27 17.29 7.81
N LEU A 286 -9.69 16.87 8.95
CA LEU A 286 -10.30 17.03 10.27
C LEU A 286 -10.37 18.49 10.75
N LEU A 287 -9.43 19.34 10.31
CA LEU A 287 -9.42 20.77 10.63
C LEU A 287 -10.43 21.57 9.81
N SER A 288 -10.59 21.23 8.53
CA SER A 288 -11.56 21.89 7.63
C SER A 288 -13.03 21.58 7.96
N GLU A 289 -13.30 20.44 8.62
CA GLU A 289 -14.63 20.06 9.11
C GLU A 289 -14.98 20.64 10.49
N GLN A 290 -14.16 21.53 11.07
CA GLN A 290 -14.56 22.21 12.30
C GLN A 290 -15.78 23.11 12.02
N PRO A 291 -16.90 22.94 12.75
CA PRO A 291 -18.02 23.85 12.62
C PRO A 291 -17.53 25.26 12.95
N PRO A 292 -17.88 26.29 12.15
CA PRO A 292 -17.58 27.66 12.54
C PRO A 292 -18.17 27.88 13.93
N HIS A 293 -17.34 28.35 14.86
CA HIS A 293 -17.76 28.73 16.21
C HIS A 293 -18.80 29.86 16.13
N TYR A 294 -20.04 29.52 15.83
CA TYR A 294 -21.17 30.41 16.01
C TYR A 294 -21.63 30.31 17.45
N GLY A 295 -21.75 31.49 18.05
CA GLY A 295 -22.11 31.68 19.45
C GLY A 295 -23.35 30.87 19.84
N ARG A 296 -23.26 30.38 21.07
CA ARG A 296 -24.28 29.73 21.87
C ARG A 296 -25.58 30.55 21.93
N GLU A 297 -26.41 30.51 20.88
CA GLU A 297 -27.82 30.91 20.98
C GLU A 297 -28.71 29.66 20.99
N ARG A 298 -29.09 29.25 22.21
CA ARG A 298 -30.23 28.38 22.44
C ARG A 298 -31.49 29.08 21.93
N ARG A 299 -31.94 28.79 20.72
CA ARG A 299 -33.34 29.04 20.32
C ARG A 299 -33.89 27.88 19.50
N ASN A 300 -34.88 27.23 20.11
CA ASN A 300 -35.90 26.34 19.57
C ASN A 300 -36.01 26.35 18.02
N GLY A 301 -35.63 25.24 17.37
CA GLY A 301 -35.90 25.02 15.95
C GLY A 301 -35.17 23.83 15.34
N SER A 302 -35.94 22.80 14.97
CA SER A 302 -35.67 21.72 13.99
C SER A 302 -34.67 20.60 14.35
N GLY A 303 -35.14 19.35 14.26
CA GLY A 303 -34.33 18.13 14.40
C GLY A 303 -33.29 17.92 13.28
N LEU A 304 -33.36 18.66 12.17
CA LEU A 304 -32.39 18.59 11.08
C LEU A 304 -30.98 19.02 11.50
N HIS A 305 -30.84 20.11 12.27
CA HIS A 305 -29.52 20.59 12.70
C HIS A 305 -28.82 19.64 13.68
N GLN A 306 -29.59 18.82 14.41
CA GLN A 306 -29.04 17.83 15.34
C GLN A 306 -28.55 16.56 14.60
N GLN A 307 -29.18 16.22 13.47
CA GLN A 307 -28.86 15.04 12.66
C GLN A 307 -27.62 15.27 11.76
N ASP A 308 -27.46 16.48 11.21
CA ASP A 308 -26.25 16.89 10.47
C ASP A 308 -25.01 16.91 11.38
N HIS A 309 -25.17 17.26 12.66
CA HIS A 309 -24.07 17.20 13.62
C HIS A 309 -23.68 15.75 13.98
N GLN A 310 -24.63 14.83 14.12
CA GLN A 310 -24.35 13.42 14.46
C GLN A 310 -23.69 12.64 13.32
N SER A 311 -24.10 12.89 12.07
CA SER A 311 -23.47 12.30 10.89
C SER A 311 -22.03 12.81 10.71
N SER A 312 -21.80 14.10 10.94
CA SER A 312 -20.47 14.71 10.99
C SER A 312 -19.58 14.11 12.08
N GLU A 313 -20.11 13.92 13.30
CA GLU A 313 -19.36 13.28 14.40
C GLU A 313 -18.98 11.82 14.10
N SER A 314 -19.86 11.07 13.43
CA SER A 314 -19.62 9.67 13.07
C SER A 314 -18.52 9.54 12.00
N LEU A 315 -18.58 10.37 10.95
CA LEU A 315 -17.52 10.45 9.93
C LEU A 315 -16.18 10.86 10.54
N ARG A 316 -16.20 11.85 11.45
CA ARG A 316 -15.02 12.29 12.17
C ARG A 316 -14.41 11.18 13.02
N ALA A 317 -15.23 10.39 13.72
CA ALA A 317 -14.77 9.26 14.52
C ALA A 317 -14.10 8.18 13.64
N VAL A 318 -14.73 7.82 12.51
CA VAL A 318 -14.16 6.88 11.52
C VAL A 318 -12.82 7.39 11.00
N ARG A 319 -12.75 8.67 10.62
CA ARG A 319 -11.54 9.29 10.13
C ARG A 319 -10.42 9.30 11.18
N LEU A 320 -10.75 9.55 12.45
CA LEU A 320 -9.79 9.44 13.56
C LEU A 320 -9.26 8.01 13.75
N MET A 321 -10.10 6.98 13.60
CA MET A 321 -9.66 5.59 13.64
C MET A 321 -8.68 5.27 12.50
N ILE A 322 -9.02 5.70 11.27
CA ILE A 322 -8.13 5.54 10.10
C ILE A 322 -6.81 6.25 10.34
N ARG A 323 -6.85 7.48 10.85
CA ARG A 323 -5.65 8.26 11.20
C ARG A 323 -4.76 7.52 12.19
N GLN A 324 -5.33 6.95 13.26
CA GLN A 324 -4.57 6.18 14.26
C GLN A 324 -3.89 4.96 13.64
N ASP A 325 -4.58 4.24 12.77
CA ASP A 325 -4.01 3.08 12.07
C ASP A 325 -2.88 3.48 11.13
N VAL A 326 -3.05 4.57 10.37
CA VAL A 326 -1.98 5.12 9.51
C VAL A 326 -0.78 5.53 10.36
N GLU A 327 -0.98 6.24 11.46
CA GLU A 327 0.10 6.68 12.35
C GLU A 327 0.84 5.49 12.99
N TYR A 328 0.12 4.44 13.36
CA TYR A 328 0.72 3.20 13.85
C TYR A 328 1.63 2.57 12.79
N MET A 329 1.14 2.44 11.55
CA MET A 329 1.91 1.90 10.44
C MET A 329 3.11 2.79 10.06
N ARG A 330 2.96 4.12 10.12
CA ARG A 330 4.04 5.08 9.91
C ARG A 330 5.17 4.87 10.92
N ARG A 331 4.84 4.74 12.21
CA ARG A 331 5.82 4.46 13.27
C ARG A 331 6.51 3.11 13.09
N ARG A 332 5.77 2.07 12.70
CA ARG A 332 6.37 0.77 12.35
C ARG A 332 7.33 0.87 11.17
N THR A 333 7.03 1.70 10.18
CA THR A 333 7.91 1.93 9.03
C THR A 333 9.26 2.52 9.48
N VAL A 334 9.27 3.43 10.46
CA VAL A 334 10.51 3.96 11.05
C VAL A 334 11.34 2.84 11.70
N MET A 335 10.69 1.96 12.47
CA MET A 335 11.37 0.81 13.06
C MET A 335 11.93 -0.14 12.00
N LEU A 336 11.17 -0.40 10.93
CA LEU A 336 11.59 -1.22 9.82
C LEU A 336 12.83 -0.66 9.12
N LEU A 337 12.89 0.65 8.88
CA LEU A 337 14.08 1.30 8.29
C LEU A 337 15.33 1.11 9.15
N SER A 338 15.20 1.23 10.48
CA SER A 338 16.29 0.94 11.41
C SER A 338 16.77 -0.51 11.31
N GLN A 339 15.84 -1.45 11.24
CA GLN A 339 16.15 -2.88 11.09
C GLN A 339 16.83 -3.19 9.76
N VAL A 340 16.36 -2.61 8.65
CA VAL A 340 16.99 -2.75 7.33
C VAL A 340 18.43 -2.22 7.36
N GLN A 341 18.68 -1.11 8.04
CA GLN A 341 20.04 -0.58 8.19
C GLN A 341 20.94 -1.54 9.00
N GLN A 342 20.46 -2.08 10.12
CA GLN A 342 21.21 -3.08 10.91
C GLN A 342 21.54 -4.34 10.10
N MET A 343 20.59 -4.82 9.29
CA MET A 343 20.82 -5.97 8.40
C MET A 343 21.83 -5.66 7.30
N ARG A 344 21.83 -4.44 6.78
CA ARG A 344 22.85 -3.98 5.81
C ARG A 344 24.24 -4.03 6.42
N ASP A 345 24.38 -3.59 7.66
CA ASP A 345 25.66 -3.63 8.39
C ASP A 345 26.12 -5.07 8.64
N ARG A 346 25.19 -5.96 9.01
CA ARG A 346 25.45 -7.41 9.14
C ARG A 346 25.90 -8.04 7.83
N ALA A 347 25.16 -7.84 6.75
CA ALA A 347 25.51 -8.35 5.42
C ALA A 347 26.88 -7.83 4.96
N GLN A 348 27.17 -6.54 5.16
CA GLN A 348 28.49 -5.98 4.84
C GLN A 348 29.62 -6.58 5.68
N SER A 349 29.39 -6.81 6.98
CA SER A 349 30.35 -7.47 7.87
C SER A 349 30.67 -8.89 7.40
N GLN A 350 29.64 -9.67 7.04
CA GLN A 350 29.81 -11.01 6.47
C GLN A 350 30.57 -10.96 5.14
N THR A 351 30.22 -10.02 4.25
CA THR A 351 30.93 -9.84 2.97
C THR A 351 32.40 -9.56 3.20
N ASN A 352 32.74 -8.67 4.13
CA ASN A 352 34.13 -8.34 4.46
C ASN A 352 34.89 -9.53 5.05
N PHE A 353 34.22 -10.37 5.85
CA PHE A 353 34.83 -11.56 6.43
C PHE A 353 35.13 -12.63 5.38
N VAL A 354 34.15 -12.96 4.54
CA VAL A 354 34.30 -13.98 3.49
C VAL A 354 35.26 -13.50 2.38
N SER A 355 35.28 -12.19 2.11
CA SER A 355 36.15 -11.57 1.09
C SER A 355 37.58 -11.27 1.57
N ASN A 356 37.96 -11.62 2.80
CA ASN A 356 39.32 -11.48 3.31
C ASN A 356 40.04 -12.85 3.41
N PRO A 357 40.65 -13.37 2.32
CA PRO A 357 41.51 -14.56 2.40
C PRO A 357 42.91 -14.27 2.97
N CYS A 358 43.26 -13.03 3.34
CA CYS A 358 44.66 -12.64 3.59
C CYS A 358 44.87 -11.87 4.90
N ARG A 359 45.09 -12.60 5.99
CA ARG A 359 46.04 -12.15 7.04
C ARG A 359 46.88 -13.26 7.68
N LYS A 360 46.92 -14.46 7.09
CA LYS A 360 47.83 -15.54 7.51
C LYS A 360 48.54 -16.21 6.32
N ARG A 361 49.43 -15.45 5.67
CA ARG A 361 50.56 -15.98 4.86
C ARG A 361 51.84 -15.15 5.04
N PHE A 362 52.04 -14.54 6.22
CA PHE A 362 53.29 -13.84 6.55
C PHE A 362 53.91 -14.29 7.89
N HIS A 363 53.76 -15.57 8.26
CA HIS A 363 54.56 -16.19 9.33
C HIS A 363 55.20 -17.54 8.96
N HIS A 364 55.28 -17.87 7.67
CA HIS A 364 56.20 -18.91 7.18
C HIS A 364 57.24 -18.29 6.27
N ALA A 365 58.18 -17.59 6.90
CA ALA A 365 59.54 -17.37 6.41
C ALA A 365 60.48 -17.34 7.63
N THR A 366 60.44 -18.40 8.42
CA THR A 366 61.45 -18.76 9.43
C THR A 366 61.83 -20.22 9.18
N ALA A 367 62.69 -20.39 8.19
CA ALA A 367 63.49 -21.55 7.79
C ALA A 367 64.10 -21.10 6.44
N ASP A 368 65.39 -21.01 6.17
CA ASP A 368 66.60 -21.56 6.76
C ASP A 368 67.74 -20.61 6.36
N ASN A 369 68.69 -20.33 7.24
CA ASN A 369 70.04 -19.91 6.86
C ASN A 369 71.01 -20.50 7.87
N SER A 370 71.17 -21.81 7.77
CA SER A 370 72.40 -22.51 8.15
C SER A 370 73.26 -22.64 6.89
N SER A 371 74.30 -21.81 6.80
CA SER A 371 75.55 -22.03 6.05
C SER A 371 76.61 -21.13 6.64
#